data_AF-A0A6B2XK23-F1
#
_entry.id   AF-A0A6B2XK23-F1
#
_cell.length_a   1.000
_cell.length_b   1.000
_cell.length_c   1.000
_cell.angle_alpha   90.00
_cell.angle_beta   90.00
_cell.angle_gamma   90.00
#
_symmetry.space_group_name_H-M   'P 1'
#
loop_
_entity.id
_entity.type
_entity.pdbx_description
1 polymer ?
#
loop_
_entity_poly.entity_id
_entity_poly.type
_entity_poly.pdbx_seq_one_letter_code
_entity_poly.pdbx_strand_id
1 'polypeptide(L)'
;MSTPAGFDELIHPATRLSVVALLAATEWADFAFVRDSLSLSDSALSKQLHTLEEAGYLELQKEGGGRKRRTKVRLTDRGRTAFEGHVAALRAIVEGAGPSATTATTPQQPRPAGAGR
;
A
#
# COMPACT_ATOMS: atom_id res chain seq x y z
N MET A 1 16.24 15.09 -8.18
CA MET A 1 16.26 13.63 -7.97
C MET A 1 15.08 13.07 -8.73
N SER A 2 15.34 12.28 -9.78
CA SER A 2 14.30 11.79 -10.67
C SER A 2 13.51 10.70 -9.97
N THR A 3 12.20 10.91 -9.85
CA THR A 3 11.25 9.95 -9.29
C THR A 3 11.30 8.65 -10.10
N PRO A 4 11.58 7.48 -9.49
CA PRO A 4 11.63 6.21 -10.21
C PRO A 4 10.23 5.83 -10.74
N ALA A 5 10.18 5.29 -11.96
CA ALA A 5 8.93 4.94 -12.62
C ALA A 5 8.11 3.93 -11.78
N GLY A 6 6.86 4.31 -11.45
CA GLY A 6 5.97 3.57 -10.53
C GLY A 6 5.64 4.32 -9.23
N PHE A 7 6.30 5.45 -8.97
CA PHE A 7 5.96 6.36 -7.89
C PHE A 7 4.85 7.32 -8.31
N ASP A 8 3.64 7.09 -7.81
CA ASP A 8 2.58 8.08 -7.85
C ASP A 8 2.77 9.04 -6.66
N GLU A 9 3.19 10.28 -6.94
CA GLU A 9 3.39 11.32 -5.92
C GLU A 9 2.09 11.64 -5.15
N LEU A 10 0.92 11.30 -5.70
CA LEU A 10 -0.34 11.38 -4.96
C LEU A 10 -0.37 10.40 -3.79
N ILE A 11 0.28 9.24 -3.85
CA ILE A 11 0.24 8.22 -2.79
C ILE A 11 1.27 8.51 -1.68
N HIS A 12 2.14 9.50 -1.89
CA HIS A 12 3.29 9.74 -1.02
C HIS A 12 3.04 10.33 0.39
N PRO A 13 1.89 10.94 0.76
CA PRO A 13 1.58 11.10 2.18
C PRO A 13 1.05 9.78 2.72
N ALA A 14 1.73 9.22 3.72
CA ALA A 14 1.40 7.93 4.38
C ALA A 14 -0.10 7.74 4.65
N THR A 15 -0.83 8.83 4.92
CA THR A 15 -2.29 8.83 5.08
C THR A 15 -3.05 8.29 3.86
N ARG A 16 -2.69 8.67 2.63
CA ARG A 16 -3.38 8.20 1.42
C ARG A 16 -3.13 6.72 1.18
N LEU A 17 -1.88 6.28 1.36
CA LEU A 17 -1.55 4.86 1.30
C LEU A 17 -2.33 4.06 2.35
N SER A 18 -2.45 4.55 3.59
CA SER A 18 -3.24 3.87 4.63
C SER A 18 -4.73 3.79 4.31
N VAL A 19 -5.30 4.85 3.73
CA VAL A 19 -6.71 4.85 3.25
C VAL A 19 -6.90 3.80 2.17
N VAL A 20 -6.04 3.80 1.14
CA VAL A 20 -6.14 2.85 0.03
C VAL A 20 -5.88 1.42 0.50
N ALA A 21 -4.91 1.20 1.39
CA ALA A 21 -4.62 -0.13 1.95
C ALA A 21 -5.81 -0.69 2.75
N LEU A 22 -6.45 0.14 3.58
CA LEU A 22 -7.64 -0.26 4.33
C LEU A 22 -8.79 -0.61 3.38
N LEU A 23 -9.02 0.23 2.36
CA LEU A 23 -10.07 0.00 1.39
C LEU A 23 -9.78 -1.22 0.51
N ALA A 24 -8.52 -1.57 0.25
CA ALA A 24 -8.16 -2.71 -0.61
C ALA A 24 -8.60 -4.05 -0.01
N ALA A 25 -8.69 -4.11 1.33
CA ALA A 25 -9.16 -5.26 2.11
C ALA A 25 -10.69 -5.33 2.25
N THR A 26 -11.45 -4.37 1.71
CA THR A 26 -12.91 -4.31 1.83
C THR A 26 -13.57 -4.02 0.47
N GLU A 27 -14.81 -4.48 0.28
CA GLU A 27 -15.58 -4.09 -0.92
C GLU A 27 -16.21 -2.70 -0.77
N TRP A 28 -16.72 -2.40 0.42
CA TRP A 28 -17.28 -1.11 0.79
C TRP A 28 -16.98 -0.82 2.25
N ALA A 29 -16.64 0.43 2.55
CA ALA A 29 -16.40 0.91 3.91
C ALA A 29 -17.21 2.17 4.20
N ASP A 30 -17.78 2.29 5.40
CA ASP A 30 -18.38 3.54 5.85
C ASP A 30 -17.29 4.60 6.08
N PHE A 31 -17.58 5.86 5.77
CA PHE A 31 -16.70 7.00 6.06
C PHE A 31 -16.25 7.02 7.54
N ALA A 32 -17.19 6.80 8.46
CA ALA A 32 -16.90 6.74 9.89
C ALA A 32 -15.95 5.59 10.24
N PHE A 33 -16.09 4.44 9.58
CA PHE A 33 -15.19 3.30 9.80
C PHE A 33 -13.76 3.60 9.34
N VAL A 34 -13.59 4.22 8.17
CA VAL A 34 -12.27 4.62 7.66
C VAL A 34 -11.63 5.68 8.57
N ARG A 35 -12.43 6.64 9.03
CA ARG A 35 -11.99 7.70 9.95
C ARG A 35 -11.48 7.12 11.25
N ASP A 36 -12.28 6.28 11.91
CA ASP A 36 -11.95 5.67 13.20
C ASP A 36 -10.77 4.69 13.06
N SER A 37 -10.73 3.87 12.01
CA SER A 37 -9.64 2.91 11.78
C SER A 37 -8.29 3.58 11.58
N LEU A 38 -8.27 4.78 10.99
CA LEU A 38 -7.05 5.53 10.69
C LEU A 38 -6.80 6.68 11.67
N SER A 39 -7.65 6.84 12.69
CA SER A 39 -7.60 7.96 13.66
C SER A 39 -7.48 9.33 12.99
N LEU A 40 -8.20 9.53 11.87
CA LEU A 40 -8.18 10.79 11.12
C LEU A 40 -9.30 11.72 11.58
N SER A 41 -9.10 13.03 11.42
CA SER A 41 -10.21 13.98 11.51
C SER A 41 -11.10 13.89 10.27
N ASP A 42 -12.39 14.23 10.41
CA ASP A 42 -13.33 14.25 9.30
C ASP A 42 -12.84 15.17 8.15
N SER A 43 -12.22 16.31 8.49
CA SER A 43 -11.68 17.25 7.51
C SER A 43 -10.46 16.70 6.75
N ALA A 44 -9.58 15.96 7.44
CA ALA A 44 -8.45 15.30 6.80
C ALA A 44 -8.91 14.17 5.88
N LEU A 45 -9.80 13.30 6.36
CA LEU A 45 -10.32 12.18 5.57
C LEU A 45 -11.09 12.69 4.34
N SER A 46 -11.98 13.67 4.51
CA SER A 46 -12.76 14.21 3.40
C SER A 46 -11.88 14.78 2.29
N LYS A 47 -10.78 15.47 2.63
CA LYS A 47 -9.82 15.98 1.64
C LYS A 47 -9.15 14.83 0.88
N GLN A 48 -8.70 13.78 1.59
CA GLN A 48 -8.05 12.65 0.94
C GLN A 48 -9.00 11.86 0.04
N LEU A 49 -10.22 11.58 0.50
CA LEU A 49 -11.23 10.88 -0.29
C LEU A 49 -11.58 11.65 -1.55
N HIS A 50 -11.75 12.98 -1.45
CA HIS A 50 -12.03 13.81 -2.62
C HIS A 50 -10.89 13.80 -3.64
N THR A 51 -9.63 13.93 -3.20
CA THR A 51 -8.48 13.84 -4.12
C THR A 51 -8.38 12.47 -4.79
N LEU A 52 -8.64 11.39 -4.07
CA LEU A 52 -8.58 10.03 -4.62
C LEU A 52 -9.77 9.73 -5.55
N GLU A 53 -10.93 10.31 -5.28
CA GLU A 53 -12.10 10.23 -6.15
C GLU A 53 -11.89 11.01 -7.46
N GLU A 54 -11.37 12.23 -7.40
CA GLU A 54 -11.00 13.03 -8.58
C GLU A 54 -9.94 12.33 -9.45
N ALA A 55 -9.04 11.56 -8.83
CA ALA A 55 -8.07 10.72 -9.54
C ALA A 55 -8.68 9.43 -10.14
N GLY A 56 -9.96 9.15 -9.87
CA GLY A 56 -10.68 7.95 -10.30
C GLY A 56 -10.28 6.68 -9.56
N TYR A 57 -9.65 6.80 -8.39
CA TYR A 57 -9.21 5.67 -7.58
C TYR A 57 -10.29 5.19 -6.61
N LEU A 58 -11.22 6.05 -6.22
CA LEU A 58 -12.31 5.72 -5.30
C LEU A 58 -13.67 6.04 -5.90
N GLU A 59 -14.67 5.31 -5.42
CA GLU A 59 -16.08 5.61 -5.63
C GLU A 59 -16.75 5.92 -4.29
N LEU A 60 -17.48 7.03 -4.24
CA LEU A 60 -18.24 7.47 -3.08
C LEU A 60 -19.73 7.25 -3.34
N GLN A 61 -20.37 6.45 -2.49
CA GLN A 61 -21.81 6.20 -2.55
C GLN A 61 -22.49 6.77 -1.31
N LYS A 62 -23.47 7.66 -1.53
CA LYS A 62 -24.32 8.17 -0.45
C LYS A 62 -25.52 7.23 -0.31
N GLU A 63 -25.48 6.37 0.69
CA GLU A 63 -26.61 5.51 1.03
C GLU A 63 -27.50 6.17 2.11
N GLY A 64 -28.79 6.22 1.83
CA GLY A 64 -29.83 6.61 2.78
C GLY A 64 -30.66 7.83 2.39
N GLY A 65 -31.99 7.69 2.54
CA GLY A 65 -32.96 8.78 2.52
C GLY A 65 -33.42 9.11 3.95
N GLY A 66 -33.44 10.40 4.32
CA GLY A 66 -33.93 10.87 5.63
C GLY A 66 -32.83 11.20 6.65
N ARG A 67 -33.08 10.92 7.94
CA ARG A 67 -32.35 11.45 9.11
C ARG A 67 -30.94 10.87 9.33
N LYS A 68 -30.53 9.85 8.58
CA LYS A 68 -29.20 9.20 8.67
C LYS A 68 -28.67 8.91 7.27
N ARG A 69 -28.01 9.89 6.66
CA ARG A 69 -27.21 9.69 5.45
C ARG A 69 -25.88 9.05 5.84
N ARG A 70 -25.52 7.93 5.23
CA ARG A 70 -24.23 7.27 5.41
C ARG A 70 -23.47 7.35 4.08
N THR A 71 -22.22 7.79 4.14
CA THR A 71 -21.34 7.77 2.98
C THR A 71 -20.53 6.49 3.04
N LYS A 72 -20.68 5.65 2.03
CA LYS A 72 -19.79 4.52 1.78
C LYS A 72 -18.74 4.89 0.75
N VAL A 73 -17.58 4.29 0.87
CA VAL A 73 -16.46 4.46 -0.03
C VAL A 73 -15.91 3.09 -0.41
N ARG A 74 -15.52 2.95 -1.67
CA ARG A 74 -14.82 1.77 -2.18
C ARG A 74 -13.68 2.15 -3.11
N LEU A 75 -12.76 1.21 -3.30
CA LEU A 75 -11.78 1.28 -4.38
C LEU A 75 -12.40 0.91 -5.72
N THR A 76 -12.00 1.61 -6.76
CA THR A 76 -12.24 1.21 -8.15
C THR A 76 -11.18 0.20 -8.60
N ASP A 77 -11.42 -0.50 -9.71
CA ASP A 77 -10.43 -1.41 -10.30
C ASP A 77 -9.12 -0.68 -10.65
N ARG A 78 -9.23 0.58 -11.11
CA ARG A 78 -8.09 1.46 -11.36
C ARG A 78 -7.30 1.75 -10.09
N GLY A 79 -8.00 2.12 -9.00
CA GLY A 79 -7.35 2.38 -7.72
C GLY A 79 -6.69 1.13 -7.12
N ARG A 80 -7.31 -0.05 -7.28
CA ARG A 80 -6.73 -1.33 -6.86
C ARG A 80 -5.46 -1.67 -7.64
N THR A 81 -5.48 -1.52 -8.96
CA THR A 81 -4.31 -1.76 -9.83
C THR A 81 -3.17 -0.80 -9.48
N ALA A 82 -3.48 0.48 -9.27
CA ALA A 82 -2.48 1.48 -8.87
C ALA A 82 -1.85 1.16 -7.50
N PHE A 83 -2.66 0.72 -6.54
CA PHE A 83 -2.18 0.29 -5.23
C PHE A 83 -1.28 -0.93 -5.32
N GLU A 84 -1.67 -1.95 -6.08
CA GLU A 84 -0.87 -3.17 -6.29
C GLU A 84 0.47 -2.86 -6.96
N GLY A 85 0.48 -2.00 -7.99
CA GLY A 85 1.71 -1.53 -8.63
C GLY A 85 2.61 -0.78 -7.66
N HIS A 86 2.03 0.04 -6.77
CA HIS A 86 2.79 0.75 -5.74
C HIS A 86 3.38 -0.21 -4.69
N VAL A 87 2.62 -1.19 -4.22
CA VAL A 87 3.10 -2.22 -3.29
C VAL A 87 4.21 -3.06 -3.94
N ALA A 88 4.09 -3.39 -5.22
CA ALA A 88 5.13 -4.09 -5.97
C ALA A 88 6.42 -3.25 -6.05
N ALA A 89 6.31 -1.94 -6.33
CA ALA A 89 7.46 -1.04 -6.33
C ALA A 89 8.12 -0.92 -4.94
N LEU A 90 7.33 -0.82 -3.86
CA LEU A 90 7.83 -0.80 -2.49
C LEU A 90 8.55 -2.11 -2.14
N ARG A 91 7.99 -3.27 -2.51
CA ARG A 91 8.63 -4.57 -2.32
C ARG A 91 9.93 -4.67 -3.10
N ALA A 92 9.96 -4.25 -4.36
CA ALA A 92 11.17 -4.23 -5.17
C ALA A 92 12.27 -3.33 -4.57
N ILE A 93 11.89 -2.23 -3.89
CA ILE A 93 12.85 -1.40 -3.15
C ILE A 93 13.34 -2.11 -1.89
N VAL A 94 12.46 -2.72 -1.10
CA VAL A 94 12.86 -3.45 0.11
C VAL A 94 13.70 -4.68 -0.22
N GLU A 95 13.41 -5.38 -1.31
CA GLU A 95 14.15 -6.55 -1.78
C GLU A 95 15.44 -6.15 -2.49
N GLY A 96 15.42 -5.09 -3.31
CA GLY A 96 16.61 -4.52 -3.95
C GLY A 96 17.53 -3.75 -3.01
N ALA A 97 17.02 -3.28 -1.86
CA ALA A 97 17.77 -2.66 -0.77
C ALA A 97 17.91 -3.58 0.46
N GLY A 98 17.50 -4.86 0.34
CA GLY A 98 17.80 -5.85 1.36
C GLY A 98 19.32 -6.03 1.45
N PRO A 99 19.92 -6.17 2.64
CA PRO A 99 21.33 -6.51 2.73
C PRO A 99 21.53 -7.75 1.88
N SER A 100 22.43 -7.68 0.89
CA SER A 100 22.96 -8.84 0.21
C SER A 100 23.28 -9.86 1.27
N ALA A 101 22.40 -10.84 1.45
CA ALA A 101 22.72 -12.05 2.17
C ALA A 101 23.69 -12.77 1.25
N THR A 102 24.96 -12.34 1.32
CA THR A 102 26.12 -13.14 0.98
C THR A 102 26.13 -14.31 1.95
N THR A 103 25.22 -15.25 1.76
CA THR A 103 25.59 -16.65 1.95
C THR A 103 26.33 -17.05 0.68
N ALA A 104 27.57 -16.57 0.60
CA ALA A 104 28.62 -17.33 -0.05
C ALA A 104 28.69 -18.67 0.67
N THR A 105 27.86 -19.62 0.25
CA THR A 105 28.17 -21.04 0.45
C THR A 105 29.27 -21.32 -0.55
N THR A 106 30.50 -21.07 -0.12
CA THR A 106 31.73 -21.43 -0.82
C THR A 106 31.66 -22.91 -1.21
N PRO A 107 31.72 -23.26 -2.51
CA PRO A 107 32.13 -24.59 -2.92
C PRO A 107 33.67 -24.63 -2.98
N GLN A 108 34.25 -25.79 -2.61
CA GLN A 108 35.69 -26.17 -2.58
C GLN A 108 36.42 -25.96 -1.25
N GLN A 109 37.23 -26.91 -0.75
CA GLN A 109 38.03 -27.93 -1.46
C GLN A 109 38.35 -29.18 -0.58
N PRO A 110 38.72 -30.35 -1.16
CA PRO A 110 39.04 -31.58 -0.43
C PRO A 110 40.53 -31.74 -0.04
N ARG A 111 40.77 -32.40 1.12
CA ARG A 111 41.95 -33.20 1.58
C ARG A 111 43.31 -32.48 1.81
N PRO A 112 44.11 -32.90 2.83
CA PRO A 112 44.99 -34.07 2.67
C PRO A 112 45.02 -35.05 3.85
N ALA A 113 45.60 -36.23 3.57
CA ALA A 113 45.80 -37.35 4.47
C ALA A 113 46.70 -37.01 5.67
N GLY A 114 46.34 -37.52 6.85
CA GLY A 114 47.15 -37.51 8.06
C GLY A 114 47.25 -38.92 8.62
N ALA A 115 48.46 -39.45 8.61
CA ALA A 115 48.85 -40.74 9.17
C ALA A 115 48.75 -40.78 10.70
N GLY A 116 48.55 -41.99 11.25
CA GLY A 116 49.03 -42.34 12.58
C GLY A 116 48.03 -43.10 13.47
N ARG A 117 48.03 -44.43 13.40
CA ARG A 117 48.69 -45.32 14.39
C ARG A 117 48.46 -46.78 14.02
#